data_AF-A0A4R6J2A9-F1
#
_entry.id   AF-A0A4R6J2A9-F1
#
_cell.length_a   1.000
_cell.length_b   1.000
_cell.length_c   1.000
_cell.angle_alpha   90.00
_cell.angle_beta   90.00
_cell.angle_gamma   90.00
#
_symmetry.space_group_name_H-M   'P 1'
#
loop_
_entity.id
_entity.type
_entity.pdbx_description
1 polymer ?
#
loop_
_entity_poly.entity_id
_entity_poly.type
_entity_poly.pdbx_seq_one_letter_code
_entity_poly.pdbx_strand_id
1 'polypeptide(L)'
;MKDQNKYWVLLLLALSSFFYNGSLQAQNPQIIKANNNNLNYILNNIRTSFTSETKTISVKLYQVSNKSGSAKQPETDEVTDNFYVAISEFDEQPKQMLFVIKNVYAPKNITLSPQPDQKIKLTFVYKDKGQPKKYTATLSSTGVEE
;
A
#
# COMPACT_ATOMS: atom_id res chain seq x y z
N MET A 1 -25.25 4.76 -64.93
CA MET A 1 -25.04 5.52 -63.67
C MET A 1 -25.86 5.02 -62.48
N LYS A 2 -27.05 4.41 -62.64
CA LYS A 2 -27.86 3.92 -61.49
C LYS A 2 -27.28 2.72 -60.74
N ASP A 3 -26.50 1.86 -61.40
CA ASP A 3 -26.00 0.62 -60.78
C ASP A 3 -24.71 0.80 -59.96
N GLN A 4 -23.89 1.82 -60.24
CA GLN A 4 -22.69 2.08 -59.44
C GLN A 4 -23.03 2.46 -57.99
N ASN A 5 -24.13 3.20 -57.77
CA ASN A 5 -24.58 3.56 -56.43
C ASN A 5 -25.00 2.34 -55.60
N LYS A 6 -25.47 1.25 -56.22
CA LYS A 6 -25.82 0.02 -55.50
C LYS A 6 -24.59 -0.67 -54.92
N TYR A 7 -23.48 -0.72 -55.66
CA TYR A 7 -22.24 -1.32 -55.18
C TYR A 7 -21.61 -0.52 -54.04
N TRP A 8 -21.67 0.81 -54.09
CA TRP A 8 -21.22 1.67 -52.99
C TRP A 8 -22.04 1.51 -51.72
N VAL A 9 -23.37 1.37 -51.84
CA VAL A 9 -24.26 1.10 -50.69
C VAL A 9 -23.99 -0.30 -50.10
N LEU A 10 -23.80 -1.31 -50.95
CA LEU A 10 -23.46 -2.66 -50.51
C LEU A 10 -22.07 -2.72 -49.83
N LEU A 11 -21.08 -1.98 -50.34
CA LEU A 11 -19.75 -1.88 -49.76
C LEU A 11 -19.79 -1.18 -48.39
N LEU A 12 -20.56 -0.09 -48.26
CA LEU A 12 -20.74 0.62 -46.99
C LEU A 12 -21.45 -0.23 -45.92
N LEU A 13 -22.43 -1.06 -46.32
CA LEU A 13 -23.09 -2.03 -45.44
C LEU A 13 -22.14 -3.18 -45.03
N ALA A 14 -21.29 -3.65 -45.95
CA ALA A 14 -20.28 -4.65 -45.63
C ALA A 14 -19.19 -4.09 -44.68
N LEU A 15 -18.75 -2.85 -44.88
CA LEU A 15 -17.78 -2.19 -44.00
C LEU A 15 -18.34 -1.89 -42.60
N SER A 16 -19.61 -1.46 -42.47
CA SER A 16 -20.20 -1.16 -41.17
C SER A 16 -20.39 -2.39 -40.27
N SER A 17 -20.57 -3.58 -40.86
CA SER A 17 -20.67 -4.84 -40.11
C SER A 17 -19.33 -5.35 -39.55
N PHE A 18 -18.19 -4.90 -40.11
CA PHE A 18 -16.87 -5.13 -39.52
C PHE A 18 -16.60 -4.30 -38.26
N PHE A 19 -17.19 -3.10 -38.13
CA PHE A 19 -17.00 -2.24 -36.97
C PHE A 19 -17.86 -2.60 -35.75
N TYR A 20 -18.90 -3.43 -35.91
CA TYR A 20 -19.79 -3.84 -34.80
C TYR A 20 -19.28 -5.05 -33.99
N ASN A 21 -18.27 -5.78 -34.48
CA ASN A 21 -17.77 -7.01 -33.82
C ASN A 21 -16.48 -6.80 -33.01
N GLY A 22 -16.00 -5.56 -32.90
CA GLY A 22 -15.00 -5.19 -31.91
C GLY A 22 -15.61 -5.21 -30.52
N SER A 23 -15.88 -6.41 -29.99
CA SER A 23 -16.29 -6.58 -28.60
C SER A 23 -15.21 -5.96 -27.71
N LEU A 24 -15.52 -4.80 -27.14
CA LEU A 24 -14.87 -4.29 -25.95
C LEU A 24 -15.01 -5.41 -24.91
N GLN A 25 -13.96 -6.22 -24.72
CA GLN A 25 -13.92 -7.17 -23.62
C GLN A 25 -13.99 -6.36 -22.33
N ALA A 26 -15.20 -6.19 -21.80
CA ALA A 26 -15.40 -5.60 -20.50
C ALA A 26 -14.59 -6.44 -19.50
N GLN A 27 -13.66 -5.79 -18.81
CA GLN A 27 -12.91 -6.44 -17.74
C GLN A 27 -13.93 -6.97 -16.73
N ASN A 28 -13.92 -8.28 -16.49
CA ASN A 28 -14.78 -8.92 -15.48
C ASN A 28 -13.90 -9.33 -14.28
N PRO A 29 -13.52 -8.39 -13.40
CA PRO A 29 -12.66 -8.69 -12.26
C PRO A 29 -13.40 -9.63 -11.30
N GLN A 30 -12.82 -10.79 -11.04
CA GLN A 30 -13.35 -11.75 -10.05
C GLN A 30 -12.72 -11.52 -8.69
N ILE A 31 -13.54 -11.55 -7.63
CA ILE A 31 -13.06 -11.53 -6.25
C ILE A 31 -12.65 -12.95 -5.88
N ILE A 32 -11.35 -13.17 -5.67
CA ILE A 32 -10.79 -14.45 -5.26
C ILE A 32 -10.30 -14.34 -3.83
N LYS A 33 -10.58 -15.34 -3.00
CA LYS A 33 -10.11 -15.37 -1.61
C LYS A 33 -8.59 -15.51 -1.57
N ALA A 34 -7.91 -14.57 -0.92
CA ALA A 34 -6.48 -14.68 -0.64
C ALA A 34 -6.21 -15.75 0.44
N ASN A 35 -5.37 -16.73 0.12
CA ASN A 35 -4.99 -17.80 1.04
C ASN A 35 -3.61 -17.56 1.64
N ASN A 36 -3.49 -16.51 2.47
CA ASN A 36 -2.27 -16.21 3.21
C ASN A 36 -2.63 -15.69 4.60
N ASN A 37 -2.46 -16.52 5.63
CA ASN A 37 -2.87 -16.19 7.01
C ASN A 37 -2.17 -14.95 7.56
N ASN A 38 -0.88 -14.75 7.24
CA ASN A 38 -0.13 -13.59 7.72
C ASN A 38 -0.62 -12.31 7.05
N LEU A 39 -0.83 -12.35 5.73
CA LEU A 39 -1.38 -11.22 4.99
C LEU A 39 -2.80 -10.91 5.44
N ASN A 40 -3.65 -11.94 5.60
CA ASN A 40 -5.00 -11.81 6.12
C ASN A 40 -4.97 -11.17 7.51
N TYR A 41 -4.08 -11.62 8.40
CA TYR A 41 -3.93 -11.01 9.71
C TYR A 41 -3.51 -9.54 9.61
N ILE A 42 -2.43 -9.23 8.89
CA ILE A 42 -1.91 -7.87 8.74
C ILE A 42 -3.00 -6.96 8.19
N LEU A 43 -3.56 -7.27 7.01
CA LEU A 43 -4.50 -6.39 6.31
C LEU A 43 -5.81 -6.19 7.10
N ASN A 44 -6.29 -7.19 7.84
CA ASN A 44 -7.49 -7.05 8.66
C ASN A 44 -7.24 -6.37 10.02
N ASN A 45 -5.98 -6.13 10.41
CA ASN A 45 -5.63 -5.50 11.69
C ASN A 45 -4.87 -4.18 11.52
N ILE A 46 -4.79 -3.62 10.31
CA ILE A 46 -4.30 -2.26 10.09
C ILE A 46 -5.25 -1.28 10.78
N ARG A 47 -4.72 -0.54 11.76
CA ARG A 47 -5.41 0.58 12.42
C ARG A 47 -5.26 1.88 11.63
N THR A 48 -4.05 2.14 11.17
CA THR A 48 -3.71 3.41 10.52
C THR A 48 -2.57 3.19 9.54
N SER A 49 -2.56 3.99 8.48
CA SER A 49 -1.48 4.02 7.49
C SER A 49 -1.02 5.45 7.26
N PHE A 50 0.29 5.62 7.10
CA PHE A 50 0.92 6.89 6.74
C PHE A 50 1.69 6.68 5.45
N THR A 51 1.67 7.69 4.59
CA THR A 51 2.41 7.66 3.32
C THR A 51 3.20 8.96 3.19
N SER A 52 4.42 8.85 2.70
CA SER A 52 5.25 9.99 2.34
C SER A 52 6.11 9.62 1.15
N GLU A 53 6.35 10.58 0.26
CA GLU A 53 7.02 10.33 -1.00
C GLU A 53 8.03 11.44 -1.26
N THR A 54 9.13 11.05 -1.90
CA THR A 54 10.10 11.97 -2.52
C THR A 54 9.99 11.83 -4.03
N LYS A 55 10.96 12.35 -4.79
CA LYS A 55 10.97 12.13 -6.24
C LYS A 55 11.39 10.71 -6.62
N THR A 56 12.05 9.99 -5.71
CA THR A 56 12.69 8.70 -6.01
C THR A 56 12.11 7.54 -5.23
N ILE A 57 11.50 7.78 -4.07
CA ILE A 57 10.93 6.72 -3.21
C ILE A 57 9.54 7.07 -2.68
N SER A 58 8.71 6.03 -2.51
CA SER A 58 7.48 6.03 -1.72
C SER A 58 7.69 5.22 -0.46
N VAL A 59 7.35 5.78 0.69
CA VAL A 59 7.36 5.10 1.98
C VAL A 59 5.93 5.00 2.51
N LYS A 60 5.52 3.78 2.86
CA LYS A 60 4.24 3.50 3.51
C LYS A 60 4.50 2.86 4.87
N LEU A 61 3.93 3.43 5.91
CA LEU A 61 3.96 2.91 7.26
C LEU A 61 2.58 2.39 7.63
N TYR A 62 2.47 1.13 8.01
CA TYR A 62 1.23 0.52 8.49
C TYR A 62 1.33 0.20 9.97
N GLN A 63 0.45 0.80 10.77
CA GLN A 63 0.23 0.44 12.16
C GLN A 63 -0.76 -0.71 12.23
N VAL A 64 -0.28 -1.88 12.67
CA VAL A 64 -1.06 -3.11 12.79
C VAL A 64 -1.20 -3.43 14.26
N SER A 65 -2.44 -3.50 14.74
CA SER A 65 -2.70 -3.89 16.13
C SER A 65 -2.24 -5.33 16.36
N ASN A 66 -1.50 -5.56 17.43
CA ASN A 66 -1.33 -6.91 17.91
C ASN A 66 -2.66 -7.37 18.53
N LYS A 67 -3.06 -8.62 18.27
CA LYS A 67 -4.18 -9.25 18.99
C LYS A 67 -3.92 -9.07 20.48
N SER A 68 -4.88 -8.55 21.24
CA SER A 68 -4.78 -8.65 22.69
C SER A 68 -4.75 -10.13 23.03
N GLY A 69 -3.68 -10.56 23.72
CA GLY A 69 -3.75 -11.83 24.42
C GLY A 69 -4.89 -11.69 25.42
N SER A 70 -5.90 -12.55 25.35
CA SER A 70 -6.85 -12.72 26.45
C SER A 70 -6.10 -13.19 27.68
N ALA A 71 -5.48 -12.26 28.42
CA ALA A 71 -5.19 -12.45 29.82
C ALA A 71 -6.28 -11.68 30.57
N LYS A 72 -7.11 -12.42 31.32
CA LYS A 72 -8.19 -11.91 32.17
C LYS A 72 -7.63 -11.11 33.35
N GLN A 73 -6.84 -10.07 33.09
CA GLN A 73 -6.23 -9.19 34.08
C GLN A 73 -6.50 -7.75 33.66
N PRO A 74 -7.48 -7.08 34.31
CA PRO A 74 -7.94 -5.73 33.94
C PRO A 74 -6.86 -4.63 34.06
N GLU A 75 -5.66 -4.95 34.56
CA GLU A 75 -4.64 -3.97 34.95
C GLU A 75 -3.39 -4.01 34.06
N THR A 76 -3.31 -4.92 33.07
CA THR A 76 -2.09 -5.09 32.23
C THR A 76 -2.35 -5.03 30.72
N ASP A 77 -3.53 -4.56 30.30
CA ASP A 77 -3.97 -4.47 28.89
C ASP A 77 -3.23 -3.37 28.09
N GLU A 78 -1.90 -3.42 28.04
CA GLU A 78 -1.13 -2.60 27.13
C GLU A 78 -1.17 -3.23 25.73
N VAL A 79 -2.14 -2.78 24.92
CA VAL A 79 -2.19 -3.09 23.48
C VAL A 79 -0.92 -2.55 22.82
N THR A 80 -0.18 -3.45 22.19
CA THR A 80 0.99 -3.10 21.37
C THR A 80 0.62 -3.09 19.90
N ASP A 81 1.35 -2.30 19.11
CA ASP A 81 1.23 -2.31 17.66
C ASP A 81 2.56 -2.76 17.03
N ASN A 82 2.46 -3.42 15.87
CA ASN A 82 3.60 -3.59 14.98
C ASN A 82 3.53 -2.53 13.88
N PHE A 83 4.67 -1.95 13.53
CA PHE A 83 4.79 -1.03 12.41
C PHE A 83 5.47 -1.72 11.24
N TYR A 84 4.78 -1.82 10.11
CA TYR A 84 5.35 -2.29 8.85
C TYR A 84 5.75 -1.09 8.01
N VAL A 85 7.04 -0.99 7.69
CA VAL A 85 7.61 0.09 6.87
C VAL A 85 7.91 -0.47 5.49
N ALA A 86 7.09 -0.14 4.51
CA ALA A 86 7.31 -0.47 3.11
C ALA A 86 8.01 0.69 2.41
N ILE A 87 9.09 0.41 1.69
CA ILE A 87 9.83 1.36 0.86
C ILE A 87 9.82 0.83 -0.57
N SER A 88 9.47 1.68 -1.55
CA SER A 88 9.50 1.35 -2.97
C SER A 88 10.13 2.49 -3.76
N GLU A 89 10.98 2.18 -4.73
CA GLU A 89 11.40 3.13 -5.76
C GLU A 89 10.28 3.38 -6.78
N PHE A 90 10.44 4.44 -7.58
CA PHE A 90 9.61 4.73 -8.75
C PHE A 90 10.39 4.40 -10.03
N ASP A 91 10.32 3.14 -10.47
CA ASP A 91 10.94 2.64 -11.72
C ASP A 91 10.06 1.53 -12.32
N GLU A 92 10.37 1.07 -13.53
CA GLU A 92 9.69 -0.05 -14.21
C GLU A 92 9.85 -1.37 -13.44
N GLN A 93 11.00 -1.57 -12.79
CA GLN A 93 11.30 -2.68 -11.90
C GLN A 93 11.76 -2.14 -10.54
N PRO A 94 10.84 -1.57 -9.75
CA PRO A 94 11.23 -0.81 -8.57
C PRO A 94 11.80 -1.72 -7.50
N LYS A 95 12.91 -1.33 -6.89
CA LYS A 95 13.40 -2.01 -5.69
C LYS A 95 12.42 -1.78 -4.54
N GLN A 96 12.01 -2.87 -3.89
CA GLN A 96 11.06 -2.86 -2.79
C GLN A 96 11.64 -3.50 -1.55
N MET A 97 11.37 -2.92 -0.39
CA MET A 97 11.81 -3.41 0.90
C MET A 97 10.68 -3.30 1.93
N LEU A 98 10.59 -4.27 2.84
CA LEU A 98 9.62 -4.28 3.93
C LEU A 98 10.35 -4.53 5.25
N PHE A 99 10.22 -3.59 6.17
CA PHE A 99 10.78 -3.68 7.53
C PHE A 99 9.65 -3.75 8.55
N VAL A 100 9.96 -4.26 9.74
CA VAL A 100 9.00 -4.34 10.84
C VAL A 100 9.62 -3.87 12.15
N ILE A 101 8.94 -2.92 12.81
CA ILE A 101 9.20 -2.55 14.21
C ILE A 101 8.13 -3.24 15.05
N LYS A 102 8.54 -4.16 15.91
CA LYS A 102 7.61 -5.02 16.66
C LYS A 102 7.32 -4.47 18.06
N ASN A 103 6.13 -4.77 18.56
CA ASN A 103 5.72 -4.55 19.95
C ASN A 103 5.91 -3.11 20.44
N VAL A 104 5.47 -2.14 19.64
CA VAL A 104 5.52 -0.72 20.00
C VAL A 104 4.38 -0.42 20.99
N TYR A 105 4.74 -0.01 22.20
CA TYR A 105 3.78 0.28 23.27
C TYR A 105 3.24 1.71 23.15
N ALA A 106 1.91 1.82 23.06
CA ALA A 106 1.16 3.08 23.03
C ALA A 106 1.79 4.18 22.12
N PRO A 107 2.01 3.89 20.82
CA PRO A 107 2.64 4.85 19.93
C PRO A 107 1.80 6.11 19.74
N LYS A 108 2.47 7.26 19.64
CA LYS A 108 1.86 8.58 19.41
C LYS A 108 2.74 9.44 18.52
N ASN A 109 2.16 10.50 17.95
CA ASN A 109 2.88 11.52 17.17
C ASN A 109 3.73 10.92 16.03
N ILE A 110 3.13 9.97 15.32
CA ILE A 110 3.77 9.28 14.20
C ILE A 110 3.83 10.24 13.01
N THR A 111 5.02 10.45 12.46
CA THR A 111 5.26 11.35 11.34
C THR A 111 6.23 10.73 10.35
N LEU A 112 5.93 10.87 9.07
CA LEU A 112 6.85 10.70 7.96
C LEU A 112 7.12 12.06 7.33
N SER A 113 8.37 12.51 7.35
CA SER A 113 8.75 13.83 6.83
C SER A 113 9.80 13.70 5.73
N PRO A 114 9.50 14.08 4.48
CA PRO A 114 10.50 14.17 3.42
C PRO A 114 11.66 15.06 3.83
N GLN A 115 12.87 14.65 3.48
CA GLN A 115 14.11 15.38 3.69
C GLN A 115 14.68 15.84 2.33
N PRO A 116 15.54 16.88 2.30
CA PRO A 116 16.09 17.42 1.05
C PRO A 116 16.88 16.40 0.20
N ASP A 117 17.51 15.42 0.85
CA ASP A 117 18.37 14.38 0.27
C ASP A 117 17.62 13.17 -0.29
N GLN A 118 16.33 13.34 -0.64
CA GLN A 118 15.43 12.29 -1.10
C GLN A 118 15.22 11.15 -0.09
N LYS A 119 15.55 11.38 1.18
CA LYS A 119 15.21 10.48 2.28
C LYS A 119 13.91 10.89 2.96
N ILE A 120 13.32 9.98 3.74
CA ILE A 120 12.14 10.25 4.56
C ILE A 120 12.49 9.95 6.01
N LYS A 121 12.22 10.91 6.90
CA LYS A 121 12.42 10.74 8.34
C LYS A 121 11.15 10.21 8.98
N LEU A 122 11.25 9.04 9.61
CA LEU A 122 10.21 8.48 10.48
C LEU A 122 10.47 8.91 11.92
N THR A 123 9.46 9.46 12.59
CA THR A 123 9.50 9.72 14.03
C THR A 123 8.22 9.33 14.69
N PHE A 124 8.30 8.83 15.93
CA PHE A 124 7.15 8.65 16.80
C PHE A 124 7.60 8.62 18.28
N VAL A 125 6.64 8.72 19.19
CA VAL A 125 6.84 8.52 20.62
C VAL A 125 6.21 7.20 21.01
N TYR A 126 6.88 6.42 21.85
CA TYR A 126 6.38 5.16 22.42
C TYR A 126 6.67 5.10 23.92
N LYS A 127 6.06 4.15 24.63
CA LYS A 127 6.39 3.89 26.03
C LYS A 127 7.45 2.80 26.14
N ASP A 128 8.47 3.03 26.97
CA ASP A 128 9.41 2.00 27.42
C ASP A 128 9.48 2.04 28.94
N LYS A 129 9.13 0.93 29.59
CA LYS A 129 9.02 0.84 31.06
C LYS A 129 8.19 1.98 31.66
N GLY A 130 7.07 2.31 31.02
CA GLY A 130 6.15 3.37 31.43
C GLY A 130 6.59 4.80 31.09
N GLN A 131 7.83 5.01 30.63
CA GLN A 131 8.35 6.33 30.29
C GLN A 131 8.25 6.60 28.78
N PRO A 132 7.89 7.82 28.36
CA PRO A 132 7.87 8.17 26.94
C PRO A 132 9.29 8.23 26.37
N LYS A 133 9.51 7.55 25.24
CA LYS A 133 10.74 7.60 24.45
C LYS A 133 10.42 7.99 23.01
N LYS A 134 11.36 8.68 22.37
CA LYS A 134 11.28 9.05 20.96
C LYS A 134 12.04 8.03 20.12
N TYR A 135 11.41 7.55 19.05
CA TYR A 135 12.07 6.82 17.97
C TYR A 135 12.30 7.76 16.79
N THR A 136 13.43 7.59 16.11
CA THR A 136 13.75 8.30 14.89
C THR A 136 14.51 7.35 13.98
N ALA A 137 14.14 7.30 12.71
CA ALA A 137 14.87 6.59 11.68
C ALA A 137 14.81 7.36 10.36
N THR A 138 15.82 7.17 9.52
CA THR A 138 15.90 7.76 8.19
C THR A 138 15.76 6.64 7.16
N LEU A 139 14.84 6.83 6.21
CA LEU A 139 14.41 5.84 5.24
C LEU A 139 14.87 6.27 3.85
N SER A 140 15.48 5.34 3.11
CA SER A 140 16.01 5.60 1.76
C SER A 140 15.84 4.36 0.86
N SER A 141 16.20 4.49 -0.42
CA SER A 141 16.25 3.37 -1.37
C SER A 141 17.26 2.26 -1.01
N THR A 142 18.22 2.55 -0.14
CA THR A 142 19.20 1.56 0.32
C THR A 142 18.75 0.83 1.58
N GLY A 143 17.84 1.42 2.38
CA GLY A 143 17.27 0.79 3.57
C GLY A 143 16.91 1.79 4.67
N VAL A 144 17.13 1.37 5.92
CA VAL A 144 16.81 2.13 7.15
C VAL A 144 18.10 2.44 7.91
N GLU A 145 18.28 3.69 8.32
CA GLU A 145 19.36 4.21 9.16
C GLU A 145 18.75 4.72 10.48
N GLU A 146 19.14 4.15 11.63
CA GLU A 146 18.63 4.51 12.98
C GLU A 146 19.51 5.54 13.71
#